data_AF-A0A931VZZ2-F1
#
_entry.id   AF-A0A931VZZ2-F1
#
_cell.length_a   1.000
_cell.length_b   1.000
_cell.length_c   1.000
_cell.angle_alpha   90.00
_cell.angle_beta   90.00
_cell.angle_gamma   90.00
#
_symmetry.space_group_name_H-M   'P 1'
#
loop_
_entity.id
_entity.type
_entity.pdbx_description
1 polymer ?
#
loop_
_entity_poly.entity_id
_entity_poly.type
_entity_poly.pdbx_seq_one_letter_code
_entity_poly.pdbx_strand_id
1 'polypeptide(L)'
;EVSDEGPGIPEEILPHIFEPFFTTKQEGKGVGLGLAIAFGIIRQHGGNLEVLTTTQEGTTFAMILPEEARREDIETLSPVAQAKRD
;
A
#
# COMPACT_ATOMS: atom_id res chain seq x y z
N GLU A 1 -5.02 1.31 4.95
CA GLU A 1 -4.82 2.78 5.01
C GLU A 1 -4.19 3.15 6.34
N VAL A 2 -3.62 4.35 6.43
CA VAL A 2 -3.11 4.96 7.66
C VAL A 2 -3.54 6.42 7.67
N SER A 3 -4.19 6.86 8.74
CA SER A 3 -4.69 8.23 8.90
C SER A 3 -4.13 8.89 10.16
N ASP A 4 -3.93 10.20 10.10
CA ASP A 4 -3.57 11.05 11.23
C ASP A 4 -4.49 12.27 11.32
N GLU A 5 -4.44 12.95 12.47
CA GLU A 5 -5.15 14.22 12.76
C GLU A 5 -4.17 15.41 12.79
N GLY A 6 -3.08 15.31 12.02
CA GLY A 6 -2.06 16.34 11.92
C GLY A 6 -2.50 17.53 11.06
N PRO A 7 -1.58 18.48 10.77
CA PRO A 7 -1.91 19.70 10.02
C PRO A 7 -2.11 19.49 8.51
N GLY A 8 -2.02 18.24 8.03
CA GLY A 8 -1.97 17.93 6.61
C GLY A 8 -0.60 18.22 5.95
N ILE A 9 -0.58 18.02 4.64
CA ILE A 9 0.54 18.26 3.72
C ILE A 9 0.14 19.35 2.71
N PRO A 10 0.89 20.46 2.61
CA PRO A 10 0.67 21.49 1.60
C PRO A 10 0.74 20.96 0.17
N GLU A 11 -0.09 21.50 -0.73
CA GLU A 11 -0.23 21.01 -2.11
C GLU A 11 1.09 21.12 -2.90
N GLU A 12 1.86 22.18 -2.65
CA GLU A 12 3.17 22.41 -3.27
C GLU A 12 4.24 21.40 -2.85
N ILE A 13 4.03 20.69 -1.73
CA ILE A 13 4.97 19.70 -1.20
C ILE A 13 4.61 18.28 -1.67
N LEU A 14 3.34 18.00 -1.95
CA LEU A 14 2.85 16.67 -2.35
C LEU A 14 3.68 15.98 -3.45
N PRO A 15 4.15 16.67 -4.51
CA PRO A 15 4.94 16.01 -5.56
C PRO A 15 6.28 15.44 -5.06
N HIS A 16 6.80 15.97 -3.94
CA HIS A 16 8.15 15.68 -3.45
C HIS A 16 8.20 14.71 -2.27
N ILE A 17 7.05 14.39 -1.64
CA ILE A 17 7.04 13.63 -0.38
C ILE A 17 7.60 12.20 -0.47
N PHE A 18 7.68 11.64 -1.67
CA PHE A 18 8.27 10.33 -1.94
C PHE A 18 9.73 10.39 -2.41
N GLU A 19 10.29 11.58 -2.61
CA GLU A 19 11.69 11.74 -2.97
C GLU A 19 12.60 11.35 -1.80
N PRO A 20 13.66 10.56 -2.05
CA PRO A 20 14.65 10.26 -1.02
C PRO A 20 15.24 11.55 -0.45
N PHE A 21 15.37 11.60 0.88
CA PHE A 21 15.93 12.71 1.65
C PHE A 21 15.05 13.97 1.73
N PHE A 22 13.87 14.00 1.10
CA PHE A 22 12.95 15.11 1.26
C PHE A 22 12.39 15.15 2.70
N THR A 23 12.45 16.31 3.35
CA THR A 23 11.88 16.52 4.68
C THR A 23 11.56 18.00 4.94
N THR A 24 10.45 18.26 5.61
CA THR A 24 10.09 19.59 6.16
C THR A 24 10.54 19.77 7.61
N LYS A 25 11.03 18.70 8.24
CA LYS A 25 11.57 18.75 9.61
C LYS A 25 12.90 19.50 9.63
N GLN A 26 13.18 20.16 10.75
CA GLN A 26 14.46 20.80 11.01
C GLN A 26 15.64 19.83 10.86
N GLU A 27 16.82 20.37 10.54
CA GLU A 27 18.05 19.59 10.45
C GLU A 27 18.28 18.73 11.71
N GLY A 28 18.68 17.47 11.49
CA GLY A 28 18.91 16.49 12.56
C GLY A 28 17.65 15.88 13.18
N LYS A 29 16.44 16.29 12.79
CA LYS A 29 15.16 15.71 13.28
C LYS A 29 14.57 14.63 12.37
N GLY A 30 15.24 14.35 11.25
CA GLY A 30 14.86 13.30 10.31
C GLY A 30 15.71 13.36 9.06
N VAL A 31 15.91 12.20 8.43
CA VAL A 31 16.70 12.07 7.20
C VAL A 31 15.85 12.02 5.94
N GLY A 32 14.51 12.08 6.04
CA GLY A 32 13.63 12.10 4.88
C GLY A 32 13.55 10.79 4.08
N LEU A 33 13.77 9.62 4.71
CA LEU A 33 13.78 8.34 3.99
C LEU A 33 12.52 7.49 4.17
N GLY A 34 11.65 7.79 5.15
CA GLY A 34 10.53 6.93 5.52
C GLY A 34 9.55 6.66 4.36
N LEU A 35 9.02 7.73 3.76
CA LEU A 35 8.06 7.61 2.66
C LEU A 35 8.69 7.03 1.39
N ALA A 36 9.93 7.39 1.06
CA ALA A 36 10.65 6.82 -0.08
C ALA A 36 10.84 5.29 0.06
N ILE A 37 11.19 4.81 1.27
CA ILE A 37 11.31 3.38 1.56
C ILE A 37 9.94 2.69 1.46
N ALA A 38 8.90 3.24 2.09
CA ALA A 38 7.56 2.67 2.04
C ALA A 38 7.04 2.57 0.60
N PHE A 39 7.20 3.63 -0.19
CA PHE A 39 6.86 3.64 -1.61
C PHE A 39 7.60 2.55 -2.38
N GLY A 40 8.92 2.41 -2.18
CA GLY A 40 9.73 1.37 -2.80
C GLY A 40 9.27 -0.05 -2.45
N ILE A 41 8.98 -0.33 -1.16
CA ILE A 41 8.47 -1.63 -0.70
C ILE A 41 7.14 -1.94 -1.39
N ILE A 42 6.20 -1.01 -1.39
CA ILE A 42 4.87 -1.23 -1.98
C ILE A 42 4.96 -1.46 -3.48
N ARG A 43 5.80 -0.68 -4.19
CA ARG A 43 6.07 -0.87 -5.62
C ARG A 43 6.70 -2.24 -5.91
N GLN A 44 7.61 -2.71 -5.06
CA GLN A 44 8.21 -4.04 -5.18
C GLN A 44 7.17 -5.17 -5.06
N HIS A 45 6.07 -4.94 -4.32
CA HIS A 45 4.94 -5.88 -4.22
C HIS A 45 3.89 -5.66 -5.33
N GLY A 46 4.20 -4.89 -6.38
CA GLY A 46 3.27 -4.60 -7.48
C GLY A 46 2.16 -3.62 -7.12
N GLY A 47 2.25 -2.95 -5.97
CA GLY A 47 1.23 -2.03 -5.49
C GLY A 47 1.48 -0.56 -5.82
N ASN A 48 0.66 0.30 -5.19
CA ASN A 48 0.81 1.75 -5.17
C ASN A 48 0.58 2.32 -3.76
N LEU A 49 1.23 3.45 -3.45
CA LEU A 49 1.01 4.24 -2.25
C LEU A 49 0.48 5.61 -2.67
N GLU A 50 -0.69 5.98 -2.17
CA GLU A 50 -1.40 7.20 -2.55
C GLU A 50 -1.75 8.04 -1.32
N VAL A 51 -1.88 9.35 -1.52
CA VAL A 51 -2.46 10.28 -0.53
C VAL A 51 -3.92 10.47 -0.91
N LEU A 52 -4.85 9.99 -0.08
CA LEU A 52 -6.29 10.12 -0.35
C LEU A 52 -6.82 11.49 0.03
N THR A 53 -6.35 12.02 1.16
CA THR A 53 -6.76 13.32 1.68
C THR A 53 -5.58 14.02 2.32
N THR A 54 -5.50 15.32 2.07
CA THR A 54 -4.69 16.24 2.86
C THR A 54 -5.54 17.49 3.11
N THR A 55 -5.98 17.66 4.35
CA THR A 55 -6.68 18.87 4.80
C THR A 55 -5.98 19.39 6.04
N GLN A 56 -6.37 20.56 6.54
CA GLN A 56 -5.88 21.04 7.84
C GLN A 56 -6.33 20.15 9.03
N GLU A 57 -7.07 19.08 8.76
CA GLU A 57 -7.57 18.12 9.76
C GLU A 57 -6.83 16.78 9.73
N GLY A 58 -5.87 16.58 8.82
CA GLY A 58 -5.08 15.36 8.77
C GLY A 58 -4.64 14.90 7.39
N THR A 59 -3.91 13.79 7.38
CA THR A 59 -3.50 13.10 6.15
C THR A 59 -3.94 11.64 6.19
N THR A 60 -4.41 11.11 5.05
CA THR A 60 -4.64 9.67 4.88
C THR A 60 -3.80 9.11 3.74
N PHE A 61 -3.00 8.09 4.04
CA PHE A 61 -2.24 7.30 3.08
C PHE A 61 -2.92 5.95 2.80
N ALA A 62 -3.10 5.62 1.53
CA ALA A 62 -3.63 4.35 1.07
C ALA A 62 -2.57 3.50 0.37
N MET A 63 -2.47 2.23 0.78
CA MET A 63 -1.64 1.23 0.13
C MET A 63 -2.55 0.31 -0.68
N ILE A 64 -2.39 0.32 -2.00
CA ILE A 64 -3.17 -0.51 -2.92
C ILE A 64 -2.24 -1.64 -3.36
N LEU A 65 -2.62 -2.88 -3.08
CA LEU A 65 -1.86 -4.06 -3.47
C LEU A 65 -2.68 -4.90 -4.46
N PRO A 66 -2.03 -5.60 -5.40
CA PRO A 66 -2.72 -6.58 -6.23
C PRO A 66 -3.36 -7.65 -5.35
N GLU A 67 -4.63 -7.95 -5.61
CA GLU A 67 -5.27 -9.13 -5.03
C GLU A 67 -4.72 -10.36 -5.76
N GLU A 68 -4.02 -11.22 -5.04
CA GLU A 68 -3.67 -12.53 -5.58
C GLU A 68 -4.97 -13.31 -5.70
N ALA A 69 -5.38 -13.66 -6.93
CA ALA A 69 -6.54 -14.51 -7.13
C ALA A 69 -6.31 -15.76 -6.27
N ARG A 70 -7.19 -15.99 -5.27
CA ARG A 70 -7.18 -17.23 -4.50
C ARG A 70 -7.09 -18.35 -5.53
N ARG A 71 -6.00 -19.12 -5.51
CA ARG A 71 -6.01 -20.43 -6.16
C ARG A 71 -7.08 -21.19 -5.43
N GLU A 72 -8.27 -21.22 -6.02
CA GLU A 72 -9.24 -22.25 -5.71
C GLU A 72 -8.51 -23.54 -6.07
N ASP A 73 -8.07 -24.28 -5.05
CA ASP A 73 -7.62 -25.65 -5.19
C ASP A 73 -8.83 -26.46 -5.68
N ILE A 74 -9.14 -26.36 -6.97
CA ILE A 74 -10.01 -27.31 -7.68
C ILE A 74 -9.14 -28.53 -7.96
N GLU A 75 -8.75 -29.22 -6.89
CA GLU A 75 -8.13 -30.53 -6.95
C GLU A 75 -8.84 -31.46 -5.95
N THR A 76 -10.16 -31.62 -6.09
CA THR A 76 -10.89 -32.87 -5.76
C THR A 76 -12.38 -32.77 -6.15
N LEU A 77 -12.66 -32.57 -7.43
CA LEU A 77 -13.86 -33.15 -8.03
C LEU A 77 -13.41 -34.13 -9.11
N SER A 78 -12.89 -35.29 -8.69
CA SER A 78 -12.82 -36.43 -9.59
C SER A 78 -14.25 -36.87 -9.94
N PRO A 79 -14.61 -36.95 -11.23
CA PRO A 79 -15.89 -37.50 -11.65
C PRO A 79 -15.96 -39.01 -11.41
N VAL A 80 -17.06 -39.41 -10.76
CA VAL A 80 -17.70 -40.73 -10.64
C VAL A 80 -17.20 -41.84 -11.57
N ALA A 81 -16.89 -43.01 -11.01
CA ALA A 81 -17.17 -44.29 -11.65
C ALA A 81 -17.94 -45.21 -10.69
N GLN A 82 -19.19 -45.46 -11.04
CA GLN A 82 -20.04 -46.49 -10.46
C GLN A 82 -19.37 -47.87 -10.58
N ALA A 83 -19.42 -48.66 -9.51
CA ALA A 83 -19.43 -50.11 -9.61
C ALA A 83 -20.68 -50.62 -8.89
N LYS A 84 -21.74 -50.86 -9.69
CA LYS A 84 -22.87 -51.72 -9.34
C LYS A 84 -22.42 -53.20 -9.45
N ARG A 85 -23.09 -54.07 -8.66
CA ARG A 85 -23.23 -55.54 -8.80
C ARG A 85 -22.01 -56.35 -8.32
N ASP A 86 -22.10 -57.36 -7.45
CA ASP A 86 -23.20 -58.21 -6.95
C ASP A 86 -23.00 -58.57 -5.47
#